data_AF-A0A7S0XNQ0-F1
#
_entry.id   AF-A0A7S0XNQ0-F1
#
_cell.length_a   1.000
_cell.length_b   1.000
_cell.length_c   1.000
_cell.angle_alpha   90.00
_cell.angle_beta   90.00
_cell.angle_gamma   90.00
#
_symmetry.space_group_name_H-M   'P 1'
#
loop_
_entity.id
_entity.type
_entity.pdbx_description
1 polymer ?
#
loop_
_entity_poly.entity_id
_entity_poly.type
_entity_poly.pdbx_seq_one_letter_code
_entity_poly.pdbx_strand_id
1 'polypeptide(L)'
;LVFRIQAMDKFMNRVQTPGDDFQVSITEVIEKIRVRAKVIDNGDGTYEVTWVGMIRGEYDVSVFLLEEEIRGSPWKAMVTTGKAAPEKCTAEGVGLGGSPW
;
A
#
# COMPACT_ATOMS: atom_id res chain seq x y z
N LEU A 1 -0.85 -5.41 -0.08
CA LEU A 1 -1.04 -5.19 1.38
C LEU A 1 -2.12 -4.14 1.56
N VAL A 2 -2.89 -4.25 2.64
CA VAL A 2 -3.99 -3.34 2.96
C VAL A 2 -3.87 -2.90 4.41
N PHE A 3 -4.09 -1.62 4.68
CA PHE A 3 -4.29 -1.10 6.03
C PHE A 3 -5.37 -0.01 6.04
N ARG A 4 -5.91 0.29 7.22
CA ARG A 4 -7.00 1.23 7.40
C ARG A 4 -6.55 2.43 8.23
N ILE A 5 -7.03 3.60 7.85
CA ILE A 5 -6.93 4.84 8.63
C ILE A 5 -8.32 5.15 9.19
N GLN A 6 -8.38 5.56 10.46
CA GLN A 6 -9.57 6.14 11.08
C GLN A 6 -9.28 7.61 11.34
N ALA A 7 -10.03 8.51 10.70
CA ALA A 7 -9.91 9.94 10.98
C ALA A 7 -10.46 10.24 12.39
N MET A 8 -9.71 11.07 13.11
CA MET A 8 -10.01 11.49 14.48
C MET A 8 -9.91 13.01 14.56
N ASP A 9 -10.84 13.65 15.27
CA ASP A 9 -10.75 15.08 15.54
C ASP A 9 -9.71 15.36 16.65
N LYS A 10 -9.46 16.65 16.92
CA LYS A 10 -8.53 17.10 17.96
C LYS A 10 -8.90 16.68 19.39
N PHE A 11 -10.12 16.18 19.60
CA PHE A 11 -10.64 15.70 20.87
C PHE A 11 -10.70 14.17 20.95
N MET A 12 -10.10 13.46 19.98
CA MET A 12 -10.10 12.00 19.87
C MET A 12 -11.49 11.39 19.63
N ASN A 13 -12.42 12.15 19.04
CA ASN A 13 -13.66 11.58 18.51
C ASN A 13 -13.43 11.09 17.08
N ARG A 14 -14.13 10.04 16.68
CA ARG A 14 -14.12 9.56 15.30
C ARG A 14 -14.82 10.59 14.40
N VAL A 15 -14.13 11.02 13.36
CA VAL A 15 -14.78 11.73 12.25
C VAL A 15 -15.70 10.73 11.55
N GLN A 16 -16.91 11.16 11.17
CA GLN A 16 -17.90 10.33 10.46
C GLN A 16 -18.24 10.88 9.08
N THR A 17 -17.56 11.93 8.64
CA THR A 17 -17.76 12.58 7.35
C THR A 17 -16.60 12.23 6.41
N PRO A 18 -16.86 12.10 5.10
CA PRO A 18 -15.79 11.98 4.10
C PRO A 18 -15.04 13.30 3.92
N GLY A 19 -13.90 13.21 3.23
CA GLY A 19 -13.27 14.35 2.57
C GLY A 19 -11.92 14.80 3.11
N ASP A 20 -11.31 14.06 4.03
CA ASP A 20 -9.93 14.32 4.44
C ASP A 20 -8.96 13.82 3.38
N ASP A 21 -7.97 14.65 3.02
CA ASP A 21 -6.94 14.30 2.05
C ASP A 21 -5.76 13.60 2.74
N PHE A 22 -5.88 12.29 2.95
CA PHE A 22 -4.78 11.48 3.44
C PHE A 22 -3.79 11.16 2.32
N GLN A 23 -2.52 11.52 2.54
CA GLN A 23 -1.42 11.22 1.62
C GLN A 23 -0.56 10.10 2.19
N VAL A 24 -0.14 9.16 1.34
CA VAL A 24 0.66 8.00 1.76
C VAL A 24 1.92 7.91 0.91
N SER A 25 3.07 7.85 1.58
CA SER A 25 4.38 7.61 0.98
C SER A 25 4.92 6.26 1.43
N ILE A 26 5.28 5.40 0.49
CA ILE A 26 5.83 4.07 0.79
C ILE A 26 7.14 3.93 0.02
N THR A 27 8.24 3.69 0.74
CA THR A 27 9.57 3.56 0.15
C THR A 27 10.29 2.34 0.70
N GLU A 28 10.81 1.48 -0.17
CA GLU A 28 11.69 0.38 0.23
C GLU A 28 13.00 0.93 0.81
N VAL A 29 13.51 0.33 1.89
CA VAL A 29 14.58 0.93 2.70
C VAL A 29 15.95 0.88 2.03
N ILE A 30 16.28 -0.18 1.28
CA ILE A 30 17.63 -0.44 0.76
C ILE A 30 17.84 0.23 -0.61
N GLU A 31 17.03 -0.14 -1.59
CA GLU A 31 17.02 0.34 -2.97
C GLU A 31 16.26 1.66 -3.14
N LYS A 32 15.58 2.15 -2.09
CA LYS A 32 14.85 3.43 -2.09
C LYS A 32 13.76 3.51 -3.17
N ILE A 33 13.15 2.37 -3.48
CA ILE A 33 12.09 2.29 -4.48
C ILE A 33 10.80 2.83 -3.88
N ARG A 34 10.26 3.87 -4.52
CA ARG A 34 8.94 4.42 -4.19
C ARG A 34 7.85 3.53 -4.75
N VAL A 35 6.88 3.21 -3.91
CA VAL A 35 5.71 2.40 -4.25
C VAL A 35 4.47 3.28 -4.29
N ARG A 36 3.67 3.11 -5.34
CA ARG A 36 2.36 3.76 -5.42
C ARG A 36 1.39 3.07 -4.47
N ALA A 37 0.75 3.86 -3.62
CA ALA A 37 -0.39 3.45 -2.82
C ALA A 37 -1.68 4.04 -3.41
N LYS A 38 -2.80 3.34 -3.25
CA LYS A 38 -4.14 3.84 -3.53
C LYS A 38 -4.85 4.04 -2.20
N VAL A 39 -5.37 5.24 -1.98
CA VAL A 39 -6.20 5.59 -0.82
C VAL A 39 -7.65 5.67 -1.29
N ILE A 40 -8.56 5.05 -0.55
CA ILE A 40 -9.99 5.04 -0.83
C ILE A 40 -10.71 5.56 0.42
N ASP A 41 -11.46 6.66 0.28
CA ASP A 41 -12.38 7.13 1.32
C ASP A 41 -13.66 6.28 1.29
N ASN A 42 -14.03 5.71 2.43
CA ASN A 42 -15.22 4.87 2.57
C ASN A 42 -16.50 5.67 2.87
N GLY A 43 -16.43 6.98 3.07
CA GLY A 43 -17.59 7.81 3.36
C GLY A 43 -18.01 7.83 4.83
N ASP A 44 -17.32 7.08 5.70
CA ASP A 44 -17.65 6.92 7.12
C ASP A 44 -16.55 7.45 8.05
N GLY A 45 -15.66 8.31 7.50
CA GLY A 45 -14.46 8.81 8.18
C GLY A 45 -13.34 7.77 8.29
N THR A 46 -13.42 6.68 7.52
CA THR A 46 -12.33 5.72 7.40
C THR A 46 -11.84 5.55 5.98
N TYR A 47 -10.55 5.26 5.86
CA TYR A 47 -9.86 5.21 4.58
C TYR A 47 -9.14 3.87 4.45
N GLU A 48 -9.28 3.24 3.30
CA GLU A 48 -8.56 2.02 2.95
C GLU A 48 -7.36 2.35 2.08
N VAL A 49 -6.17 1.92 2.52
CA VAL A 49 -4.92 2.09 1.77
C VAL A 49 -4.46 0.75 1.23
N THR A 50 -4.28 0.68 -0.09
CA THR A 50 -3.82 -0.52 -0.80
C THR A 50 -2.53 -0.26 -1.55
N TRP A 51 -1.56 -1.17 -1.44
CA TRP A 51 -0.28 -1.07 -2.13
C TRP A 51 0.33 -2.45 -2.40
N VAL A 52 1.31 -2.51 -3.32
CA VAL A 52 1.97 -3.76 -3.73
C VAL A 52 3.48 -3.64 -3.51
N GLY A 53 4.02 -4.41 -2.57
CA GLY A 53 5.46 -4.54 -2.39
C GLY A 53 6.05 -5.39 -3.51
N MET A 54 6.72 -4.75 -4.46
CA MET A 54 7.27 -5.41 -5.65
C MET A 54 8.52 -6.24 -5.33
N ILE A 55 9.26 -5.84 -4.29
CA ILE A 55 10.50 -6.49 -3.85
C ILE A 55 10.35 -6.89 -2.39
N ARG A 56 10.92 -8.03 -2.01
CA ARG A 56 11.00 -8.43 -0.60
C ARG A 56 11.90 -7.45 0.16
N GLY A 57 11.53 -7.09 1.36
CA GLY A 57 12.33 -6.16 2.16
C GLY A 57 11.51 -5.34 3.13
N GLU A 58 12.21 -4.43 3.79
CA GLU A 58 11.60 -3.48 4.70
C GLU A 58 11.18 -2.23 3.92
N TYR A 59 10.00 -1.71 4.25
CA TYR A 59 9.45 -0.49 3.67
C TYR A 59 9.15 0.49 4.79
N ASP A 60 9.58 1.73 4.62
CA ASP A 60 9.11 2.85 5.43
C ASP A 60 7.76 3.31 4.85
N VAL A 61 6.74 3.29 5.70
CA VAL A 61 5.38 3.73 5.37
C VAL A 61 5.10 5.00 6.17
N SER A 62 4.90 6.10 5.46
CA SER A 62 4.49 7.38 6.02
C SER A 62 3.07 7.75 5.61
N VAL A 63 2.30 8.27 6.55
CA VAL A 63 0.95 8.79 6.31
C VAL A 63 0.86 10.22 6.81
N PHE A 64 0.31 11.08 5.95
CA PHE A 64 0.16 12.50 6.19
C PHE A 64 -1.32 12.90 6.09
N LEU A 65 -1.71 13.88 6.89
CA LEU A 65 -2.97 14.59 6.79
C LEU A 65 -2.67 16.09 6.76
N LEU A 66 -3.11 16.80 5.72
CA LEU A 66 -2.82 18.23 5.55
C LEU A 66 -1.32 18.55 5.65
N GLU A 67 -0.48 17.73 5.00
CA GLU A 67 1.00 17.82 5.01
C GLU A 67 1.67 17.52 6.36
N GLU A 68 0.91 17.25 7.42
CA GLU A 68 1.44 16.84 8.73
C GLU A 68 1.44 15.32 8.88
N GLU A 69 2.53 14.77 9.43
CA GLU A 69 2.65 13.33 9.66
C GLU A 69 1.74 12.88 10.82
N ILE A 70 0.92 11.84 10.60
CA ILE A 70 0.03 11.35 11.64
C ILE A 70 0.79 10.67 12.77
N ARG A 71 0.18 10.60 13.96
CA ARG A 71 0.76 9.87 15.09
C ARG A 71 1.08 8.42 14.70
N GLY A 72 2.31 7.99 15.00
CA GLY A 72 2.78 6.61 14.76
C GLY A 72 3.35 6.39 13.35
N SER A 73 3.29 7.40 12.49
CA SER A 73 4.05 7.46 11.25
C SER A 73 5.43 8.10 11.50
N PRO A 74 6.49 7.66 10.80
CA PRO A 74 6.52 6.50 9.91
C PRO A 74 6.57 5.19 10.70
N TRP A 75 6.13 4.09 10.07
CA TRP A 75 6.37 2.73 10.58
C TRP A 75 7.00 1.83 9.52
N LYS A 76 7.61 0.74 9.99
CA LYS A 76 8.28 -0.25 9.15
C LYS A 76 7.34 -1.40 8.81
N ALA A 77 7.16 -1.66 7.52
CA ALA A 77 6.42 -2.80 7.01
C ALA A 77 7.39 -3.81 6.37
N MET A 78 7.37 -5.06 6.86
CA MET A 78 8.17 -6.14 6.29
C MET A 78 7.38 -6.85 5.19
N VAL A 79 7.82 -6.74 3.94
CA VAL A 79 7.26 -7.49 2.81
C VAL A 79 8.07 -8.76 2.61
N THR A 80 7.40 -9.89 2.77
CA THR A 80 7.97 -11.21 2.50
C THR A 80 7.43 -11.77 1.19
N THR A 81 8.14 -12.74 0.61
CA THR A 81 7.65 -13.47 -0.57
C THR A 81 6.44 -14.31 -0.18
N GLY A 82 5.30 -14.05 -0.81
CA GLY A 82 4.14 -14.94 -0.72
C GLY A 82 4.39 -16.27 -1.45
N LYS A 83 3.46 -17.22 -1.28
CA LYS A 83 3.44 -18.42 -2.13
C LYS A 83 3.21 -18.01 -3.59
N ALA A 84 3.82 -18.73 -4.52
CA ALA A 84 3.53 -18.54 -5.94
C ALA A 84 2.03 -18.74 -6.20
N ALA A 85 1.44 -17.81 -6.96
CA ALA A 85 0.05 -17.86 -7.39
C ALA A 85 0.03 -18.31 -8.85
N PRO A 86 -0.36 -19.57 -9.16
CA PRO A 86 -0.27 -20.11 -10.51
C PRO A 86 -0.94 -19.23 -11.57
N GLU A 87 -2.07 -18.61 -11.23
CA GLU A 87 -2.84 -17.70 -12.10
C GLU A 87 -2.14 -16.38 -12.42
N LYS A 88 -1.03 -16.07 -11.74
CA LYS A 88 -0.21 -14.88 -11.97
C LYS A 88 1.16 -15.22 -12.56
N CYS A 89 1.50 -16.50 -12.68
CA CYS A 89 2.75 -16.92 -13.28
C CYS A 89 2.66 -16.86 -14.82
N THR A 90 3.71 -16.41 -15.47
CA THR A 90 3.91 -16.51 -16.91
C THR A 90 5.15 -17.35 -17.20
N ALA A 91 5.22 -17.93 -18.40
CA ALA A 91 6.39 -18.65 -18.89
C ALA A 91 6.68 -18.20 -20.32
N GLU A 92 7.95 -17.92 -20.63
CA GLU A 92 8.40 -17.49 -21.95
C GLU A 92 9.60 -18.34 -22.39
N GLY A 93 9.67 -18.71 -23.68
CA GLY A 93 10.77 -19.51 -24.22
C GLY A 93 10.45 -20.21 -25.55
N VAL A 94 11.48 -20.40 -26.38
CA VAL A 94 11.37 -21.01 -27.73
C VAL A 94 10.83 -22.45 -27.73
N GLY A 95 10.82 -23.12 -26.58
CA GLY A 95 10.31 -24.49 -26.40
C GLY A 95 8.88 -24.58 -25.82
N LEU A 96 8.19 -23.45 -25.59
CA LEU A 96 6.85 -23.43 -24.98
C LEU A 96 5.69 -23.64 -25.99
N GLY A 97 6.02 -23.99 -27.23
CA GLY A 97 5.15 -24.75 -28.14
C GLY A 97 3.79 -24.14 -28.49
N GLY A 98 3.76 -23.25 -29.49
CA GLY A 98 2.61 -23.13 -30.38
C GLY A 98 2.97 -23.77 -31.72
N SER A 99 2.54 -25.01 -31.98
CA SER A 99 2.60 -25.61 -33.33
C SER A 99 1.53 -24.95 -34.20
N PRO A 100 1.86 -24.38 -35.38
CA PRO A 100 0.86 -23.98 -36.36
C PRO A 100 0.56 -25.08 -37.41
N TRP A 101 0.93 -26.34 -37.15
CA TRP A 101 0.59 -27.49 -38.00
C TRP A 101 -0.27 -28.49 -37.24
#